data_AF-A0A2X2K5W7-F1
#
_entry.id   AF-A0A2X2K5W7-F1
#
_cell.length_a   1.000
_cell.length_b   1.000
_cell.length_c   1.000
_cell.angle_alpha   90.00
_cell.angle_beta   90.00
_cell.angle_gamma   90.00
#
_symmetry.space_group_name_H-M   'P 1'
#
loop_
_entity.id
_entity.type
_entity.pdbx_description
1 polymer ?
#
loop_
_entity_poly.entity_id
_entity_poly.type
_entity_poly.pdbx_seq_one_letter_code
_entity_poly.pdbx_strand_id
1 'polypeptide(L)' 'MDGLPEIEYPTDNEGWAHCLTIPRVLNVENGQLKQRPYPALEKLRHNKETALGYANKFTRKLHPYEGKQYELIIDIFG' A
#
# COMPACT_ATOMS: atom_id res chain seq x y z
N MET A 1 33.09 11.65 -0.85
CA MET A 1 32.93 10.36 -1.58
C MET A 1 31.46 10.03 -1.43
N ASP A 2 30.63 10.44 -2.39
CA ASP A 2 29.23 10.05 -2.47
C ASP A 2 29.02 9.62 -3.93
N GLY A 3 28.88 8.32 -4.13
CA GLY A 3 29.07 7.63 -5.42
C GLY A 3 27.79 7.03 -6.00
N LEU A 4 26.66 7.71 -5.87
CA LEU A 4 25.43 7.36 -6.58
C LEU A 4 24.95 8.59 -7.35
N PRO A 5 24.42 8.44 -8.59
CA PRO A 5 23.80 9.55 -9.29
C PRO A 5 22.69 10.12 -8.40
N GLU A 6 22.73 11.44 -8.15
CA GLU A 6 21.65 12.12 -7.44
C GLU A 6 20.35 11.84 -8.19
N ILE A 7 19.49 11.03 -7.59
CA ILE A 7 18.14 10.80 -8.08
C ILE A 7 17.37 12.06 -7.69
N GLU A 8 17.06 12.89 -8.67
CA GLU A 8 16.27 14.11 -8.45
C GLU A 8 14.85 13.70 -8.01
N TYR A 9 14.45 14.13 -6.82
CA TYR A 9 13.10 13.95 -6.32
C TYR A 9 12.28 15.23 -6.54
N PRO A 10 10.98 15.12 -6.91
CA PRO A 10 10.11 16.30 -6.99
C PRO A 10 10.04 17.14 -5.71
N THR A 11 10.39 16.56 -4.56
CA THR A 11 10.40 17.19 -3.24
C THR A 11 11.73 17.87 -2.89
N ASP A 12 12.76 17.80 -3.74
CA ASP A 12 14.06 18.42 -3.48
C ASP A 12 13.95 19.94 -3.31
N ASN A 13 13.06 20.58 -4.09
CA ASN A 13 12.73 22.00 -3.97
C ASN A 13 12.05 22.35 -2.62
N GLU A 14 11.54 21.36 -1.89
CA GLU A 14 10.92 21.49 -0.57
C GLU A 14 11.90 21.12 0.56
N GLY A 15 13.16 20.75 0.24
CA GLY A 15 14.21 20.48 1.21
C GLY A 15 14.12 19.12 1.92
N TRP A 16 13.32 18.19 1.40
CA TRP A 16 13.20 16.83 1.93
C TRP A 16 13.11 15.79 0.82
N ALA A 17 13.61 14.58 1.09
CA ALA A 17 13.58 13.46 0.16
C ALA A 17 13.33 12.14 0.90
N HIS A 18 12.88 11.14 0.14
CA HIS A 18 12.58 9.77 0.60
C HIS A 18 11.42 9.65 1.61
N CYS A 19 11.01 8.41 1.86
CA CYS A 19 10.01 8.04 2.87
C CYS A 19 10.41 6.73 3.55
N LEU A 20 10.03 6.54 4.82
CA LEU A 20 10.08 5.23 5.46
C LEU A 20 8.93 4.35 4.97
N THR A 21 9.18 3.05 4.84
CA THR A 21 8.09 2.09 4.62
C THR A 21 7.27 1.86 5.89
N ILE A 22 6.04 1.39 5.75
CA ILE A 22 5.24 0.95 6.90
C ILE A 22 5.91 -0.21 7.68
N PRO A 23 5.70 -0.30 9.01
CA PRO A 23 6.23 -1.40 9.81
C PRO A 23 5.58 -2.73 9.44
N ARG A 24 6.39 -3.80 9.47
CA ARG A 24 5.97 -5.17 9.14
C ARG A 24 6.34 -6.14 10.25
N VAL A 25 5.49 -7.14 10.48
CA VAL A 25 5.82 -8.31 11.30
C VAL A 25 6.45 -9.36 10.40
N LEU A 26 7.53 -9.97 10.88
CA LEU A 26 8.24 -11.06 10.20
C LEU A 26 7.98 -12.38 10.94
N ASN A 27 7.53 -13.40 10.23
CA ASN A 27 7.31 -14.74 10.76
C ASN A 27 7.80 -15.79 9.77
N VAL A 28 8.29 -16.92 10.26
CA VAL A 28 8.58 -18.10 9.42
C VAL A 28 7.40 -19.05 9.50
N GLU A 29 6.76 -19.31 8.36
CA GLU A 29 5.62 -20.21 8.22
C GLU A 29 5.88 -21.19 7.09
N ASN A 30 5.74 -22.49 7.36
CA ASN A 30 6.05 -23.56 6.40
C ASN A 30 7.46 -23.42 5.79
N GLY A 31 8.44 -23.04 6.61
CA GLY A 31 9.83 -22.81 6.19
C GLY A 31 10.04 -21.53 5.37
N GLN A 32 9.02 -20.69 5.19
CA GLN A 32 9.10 -19.46 4.41
C GLN A 32 9.00 -18.22 5.30
N LEU A 33 9.87 -17.23 5.08
CA LEU A 33 9.75 -15.91 5.69
C LEU A 33 8.56 -15.16 5.08
N LYS A 34 7.57 -14.82 5.91
CA LYS A 34 6.40 -14.02 5.57
C LYS A 34 6.52 -12.65 6.23
N GLN A 35 6.07 -11.63 5.51
CA GLN A 35 5.92 -10.27 6.04
C GLN A 35 4.45 -9.88 6.01
N ARG A 36 3.95 -9.26 7.07
CA ARG A 36 2.58 -8.73 7.16
C ARG A 36 2.60 -7.30 7.70
N PRO A 37 1.65 -6.42 7.32
CA PRO A 37 1.49 -5.12 7.95
C PRO A 37 1.38 -5.25 9.46
N TYR A 38 1.99 -4.32 10.21
CA TYR A 38 1.88 -4.33 11.66
C TYR A 38 0.42 -4.10 12.11
N PRO A 39 -0.16 -4.93 13.01
CA PRO A 39 -1.58 -4.85 13.35
C PRO A 39 -2.06 -3.50 13.90
N ALA A 40 -1.19 -2.69 14.51
CA ALA A 40 -1.62 -1.37 14.98
C ALA A 40 -1.96 -0.39 13.85
N LEU A 41 -1.54 -0.66 12.60
CA LEU A 41 -1.92 0.14 11.44
C LEU A 41 -3.43 0.11 11.18
N GLU A 42 -4.15 -0.92 11.67
CA GLU A 42 -5.61 -0.98 11.56
C GLU A 42 -6.30 0.20 12.26
N LYS A 43 -5.64 0.83 13.25
CA LYS A 43 -6.14 2.04 13.93
C LYS A 43 -6.20 3.28 13.03
N LEU A 44 -5.49 3.26 11.89
CA LEU A 44 -5.54 4.33 10.89
C LEU A 44 -6.75 4.20 9.96
N ARG A 45 -7.46 3.07 9.99
CA ARG A 45 -8.64 2.84 9.14
C ARG A 45 -9.80 3.70 9.61
N HIS A 46 -10.42 4.40 8.67
CA HIS A 46 -11.67 5.13 8.85
C HIS A 46 -12.48 5.08 7.55
N ASN A 47 -13.74 5.51 7.59
CA ASN A 47 -14.62 5.61 6.41
C ASN A 47 -14.67 4.33 5.57
N LYS A 48 -14.96 3.18 6.21
CA LYS A 48 -14.99 1.89 5.51
C LYS A 48 -16.06 1.88 4.43
N GLU A 49 -15.64 1.56 3.21
CA GLU A 49 -16.51 1.28 2.08
C GLU A 49 -16.26 -0.13 1.55
N THR A 50 -17.29 -0.73 0.94
CA THR A 50 -17.20 -2.10 0.40
C THR A 50 -17.84 -2.17 -0.97
N ALA A 51 -17.28 -2.98 -1.85
CA ALA A 51 -17.83 -3.28 -3.16
C ALA A 51 -17.68 -4.77 -3.47
N LEU A 52 -18.65 -5.32 -4.19
CA LEU A 52 -18.59 -6.67 -4.74
C LEU A 52 -18.81 -6.59 -6.25
N GLY A 53 -18.06 -7.37 -7.01
CA GLY A 53 -18.20 -7.41 -8.45
C GLY A 53 -17.60 -8.67 -9.05
N TYR A 54 -17.94 -8.89 -10.32
CA TYR A 54 -17.39 -9.97 -11.12
C TYR A 54 -16.35 -9.42 -12.07
N ALA A 55 -15.14 -9.98 -12.03
CA ALA A 55 -14.12 -9.69 -13.02
C ALA A 55 -14.53 -10.33 -14.35
N ASN A 56 -14.51 -9.53 -15.41
CA ASN A 56 -14.63 -10.01 -16.78
C ASN A 56 -13.57 -9.31 -17.65
N LYS A 57 -13.59 -9.54 -18.97
CA LYS A 57 -12.58 -8.96 -19.88
C LYS A 57 -12.66 -7.43 -20.02
N PHE A 58 -13.63 -6.77 -19.41
CA PHE A 58 -13.85 -5.34 -19.51
C PHE A 58 -13.58 -4.65 -18.17
N THR A 59 -12.97 -3.47 -18.25
CA THR A 59 -12.80 -2.59 -17.09
C THR A 59 -14.15 -2.26 -16.47
N ARG A 60 -14.29 -2.52 -15.17
CA ARG A 60 -15.44 -2.11 -14.38
C ARG A 60 -15.01 -1.22 -13.24
N LYS A 61 -15.67 -0.07 -13.12
CA LYS A 61 -15.60 0.76 -11.91
C LYS A 61 -16.71 0.29 -10.98
N LEU A 62 -16.36 -0.24 -9.81
CA LEU A 62 -17.34 -0.72 -8.85
C LEU A 62 -17.94 0.44 -8.06
N HIS A 63 -17.09 1.32 -7.49
CA HIS A 63 -17.50 2.51 -6.75
C HIS A 63 -16.49 3.65 -6.96
N PRO A 64 -16.92 4.93 -6.90
CA PRO A 64 -16.00 6.05 -6.86
C PRO A 64 -15.39 6.17 -5.46
N TYR A 65 -14.11 5.82 -5.32
CA TYR A 65 -13.35 6.09 -4.10
C TYR A 65 -12.57 7.40 -4.26
N GLU A 66 -12.55 8.22 -3.22
CA GLU A 66 -11.87 9.52 -3.20
C GLU A 66 -10.90 9.59 -2.01
N GLY A 67 -9.88 10.45 -2.14
CA GLY A 67 -8.89 10.69 -1.09
C GLY A 67 -7.47 10.33 -1.49
N LYS A 68 -6.52 10.78 -0.67
CA LYS A 68 -5.07 10.59 -0.88
C LYS A 68 -4.47 9.49 0.01
N GLN A 69 -5.24 8.98 0.97
CA GLN A 69 -4.79 8.01 1.98
C GLN A 69 -5.91 6.99 2.19
N TYR A 70 -5.63 5.72 1.89
CA TYR A 70 -6.58 4.63 2.02
C TYR A 70 -5.87 3.28 2.13
N GLU A 71 -6.58 2.27 2.61
CA GLU A 71 -6.19 0.86 2.56
C GLU A 71 -7.22 0.09 1.74
N LEU A 72 -6.77 -0.62 0.71
CA LEU A 72 -7.62 -1.43 -0.16
C LEU A 72 -7.33 -2.91 0.05
N ILE A 73 -8.32 -3.63 0.58
CA ILE A 73 -8.27 -5.08 0.80
C ILE A 73 -9.21 -5.73 -0.22
N ILE A 74 -8.70 -6.68 -1.00
CA ILE A 74 -9.44 -7.35 -2.08
C ILE A 74 -9.30 -8.85 -1.89
N ASP A 75 -10.44 -9.53 -1.80
CA ASP A 75 -10.52 -10.98 -1.90
C ASP A 75 -10.99 -11.37 -3.31
N ILE A 76 -10.22 -12.25 -3.96
CA ILE A 76 -10.54 -12.75 -5.31
C ILE A 76 -10.86 -14.24 -5.21
N PHE A 77 -12.05 -14.60 -5.66
CA PHE A 77 -12.51 -15.98 -5.74
C PHE A 77 -12.50 -16.44 -7.20
N GLY A 78 -12.05 -17.68 -7.44
CA GLY A 78 -12.02 -18.33 -8.76
C GLY A 78 -13.25 -19.17 -9.04
#